data_AF-A0A314URS5-F1
#
_entry.id   AF-A0A314URS5-F1
#
_cell.length_a   1.000
_cell.length_b   1.000
_cell.length_c   1.000
_cell.angle_alpha   90.00
_cell.angle_beta   90.00
_cell.angle_gamma   90.00
#
_symmetry.space_group_name_H-M   'P 1'
#
loop_
_entity.id
_entity.type
_entity.pdbx_description
1 polymer ?
#
loop_
_entity_poly.entity_id
_entity_poly.type
_entity_poly.pdbx_seq_one_letter_code
_entity_poly.pdbx_strand_id
1 'polypeptide(L)'
;MITTSSLPLPSDSLTMLMPVQCSKCHKNVQLLQPGPPSMCCHVATYTAPSSYSHHYPPHQLPLTALPPPPYSHLPPRPPLFARVCKRAVICAVSYKNSKHELKGCINDANCMRYLLVNRFHFPESSILMLTEEEADPNRHPSKQNMIKALYWLVQDCQPGDSLVFHYSGHGKRKKNSTGDEADGYDEYLCPLDFKTGELISDDEINAIIVRPLPHGVKLHAFIDACHSGTALDLPFLCRMDRSRRYLWEDHRPPSGVWKGTNGGKAICFSGCDDHQTSADASALSNTTPTGAMTFSFIQAIEHGHGTTYGDILSSMQYTIRNAENEDCDTGTSSLLNITRRGSLAAGFTQEPQLTASEKIKLKKPFSL
;
A
#
# COMPACT_ATOMS: atom_id res chain seq x y z
N MET A 1 -12.97 -34.48 -54.42
CA MET A 1 -13.66 -35.78 -54.65
C MET A 1 -13.94 -36.42 -53.30
N ILE A 2 -15.05 -37.16 -53.27
CA ILE A 2 -15.84 -37.67 -52.13
C ILE A 2 -15.31 -39.03 -51.64
N THR A 3 -15.13 -39.19 -50.31
CA THR A 3 -15.35 -40.37 -49.39
C THR A 3 -14.70 -41.75 -49.68
N THR A 4 -14.44 -42.72 -48.77
CA THR A 4 -15.06 -43.21 -47.50
C THR A 4 -14.13 -44.20 -46.73
N SER A 5 -14.38 -44.35 -45.41
CA SER A 5 -14.29 -45.57 -44.52
C SER A 5 -12.91 -46.16 -44.15
N SER A 6 -12.62 -46.76 -42.97
CA SER A 6 -13.39 -47.41 -41.88
C SER A 6 -12.53 -47.61 -40.59
N LEU A 7 -13.16 -47.64 -39.40
CA LEU A 7 -12.65 -48.09 -38.05
C LEU A 7 -12.60 -49.65 -37.93
N PRO A 8 -12.09 -50.35 -36.86
CA PRO A 8 -11.94 -49.97 -35.42
C PRO A 8 -10.68 -50.47 -34.62
N LEU A 9 -10.67 -50.18 -33.30
CA LEU A 9 -9.66 -50.31 -32.20
C LEU A 9 -9.20 -51.75 -31.80
N PRO A 10 -8.14 -51.90 -30.95
CA PRO A 10 -8.29 -52.08 -29.47
C PRO A 10 -7.23 -51.32 -28.61
N SER A 11 -7.59 -50.60 -27.53
CA SER A 11 -7.60 -50.94 -26.07
C SER A 11 -6.25 -51.20 -25.38
N ASP A 12 -5.79 -50.23 -24.58
CA ASP A 12 -5.46 -50.34 -23.13
C ASP A 12 -4.37 -49.35 -22.68
N SER A 13 -4.77 -48.37 -21.86
CA SER A 13 -3.87 -47.52 -21.07
C SER A 13 -4.45 -47.39 -19.66
N LEU A 14 -3.73 -47.93 -18.67
CA LEU A 14 -3.98 -47.69 -17.25
C LEU A 14 -3.48 -46.27 -16.89
N THR A 15 -4.40 -45.34 -16.66
CA THR A 15 -4.12 -44.09 -15.94
C THR A 15 -4.56 -44.22 -14.48
N MET A 16 -3.59 -44.21 -13.56
CA MET A 16 -3.84 -44.04 -12.12
C MET A 16 -4.50 -42.67 -11.86
N LEU A 17 -5.70 -42.67 -11.29
CA LEU A 17 -6.42 -41.47 -10.84
C LEU A 17 -5.94 -41.06 -9.44
N MET A 18 -5.33 -39.89 -9.30
CA MET A 18 -5.08 -39.27 -7.99
C MET A 18 -6.37 -38.60 -7.46
N PRO A 19 -6.76 -38.79 -6.18
CA PRO A 19 -7.96 -38.17 -5.63
C PRO A 19 -7.79 -36.65 -5.47
N VAL A 20 -8.76 -35.86 -5.95
CA VAL A 20 -8.80 -34.41 -5.76
C VAL A 20 -9.67 -34.09 -4.55
N GLN A 21 -9.14 -33.35 -3.58
CA GLN A 21 -9.84 -33.02 -2.34
C GLN A 21 -10.53 -31.65 -2.45
N CYS A 22 -11.81 -31.58 -2.10
CA CYS A 22 -12.57 -30.33 -2.15
C CYS A 22 -12.06 -29.33 -1.09
N SER A 23 -11.66 -28.13 -1.51
CA SER A 23 -11.09 -27.10 -0.63
C SER A 23 -12.07 -26.46 0.37
N LYS A 24 -13.38 -26.77 0.28
CA LYS A 24 -14.40 -26.28 1.23
C LYS A 24 -14.83 -27.29 2.29
N CYS A 25 -14.82 -28.59 1.98
CA CYS A 25 -15.31 -29.63 2.89
C CYS A 25 -14.33 -30.79 3.13
N HIS A 26 -13.15 -30.74 2.51
CA HIS A 26 -12.06 -31.70 2.68
C HIS A 26 -12.41 -33.17 2.38
N LYS A 27 -13.49 -33.46 1.64
CA LYS A 27 -13.78 -34.81 1.13
C LYS A 27 -13.08 -35.06 -0.21
N ASN A 28 -12.62 -36.30 -0.40
CA ASN A 28 -12.01 -36.76 -1.65
C ASN A 28 -13.09 -36.96 -2.72
N VAL A 29 -12.90 -36.39 -3.90
CA VAL A 29 -13.80 -36.49 -5.05
C VAL A 29 -13.09 -37.28 -6.15
N GLN A 30 -13.75 -38.30 -6.67
CA GLN A 30 -13.33 -39.01 -7.88
C GLN A 30 -13.97 -38.31 -9.09
N LEU A 31 -13.15 -37.74 -9.97
CA LEU A 31 -13.60 -37.13 -11.21
C LEU A 31 -13.85 -38.22 -12.25
N LEU A 32 -15.12 -38.52 -12.54
CA LEU A 32 -15.52 -39.30 -13.70
C LEU A 32 -15.68 -38.35 -14.91
N GLN A 33 -14.57 -38.15 -15.64
CA GLN A 33 -14.49 -37.59 -17.01
C GLN A 33 -14.85 -36.08 -17.23
N PRO A 34 -14.37 -35.46 -18.34
CA PRO A 34 -14.16 -34.01 -18.40
C PRO A 34 -15.40 -33.26 -18.89
N GLY A 35 -15.92 -32.37 -18.03
CA GLY A 35 -16.95 -31.39 -18.35
C GLY A 35 -16.84 -30.18 -17.40
N PRO A 36 -17.30 -28.99 -17.82
CA PRO A 36 -17.06 -27.74 -17.07
C PRO A 36 -17.81 -27.74 -15.72
N PRO A 37 -17.25 -27.15 -14.65
CA PRO A 37 -17.83 -27.24 -13.32
C PRO A 37 -19.03 -26.30 -13.17
N SER A 38 -20.24 -26.84 -13.24
CA SER A 38 -21.46 -26.16 -12.79
C SER A 38 -21.72 -26.44 -11.31
N MET A 39 -22.12 -25.39 -10.59
CA MET A 39 -22.48 -25.39 -9.17
C MET A 39 -23.55 -26.44 -8.81
N CYS A 40 -23.36 -27.12 -7.68
CA CYS A 40 -24.20 -27.02 -6.46
C CYS A 40 -24.17 -28.35 -5.66
N CYS A 41 -23.96 -28.25 -4.36
CA CYS A 41 -24.23 -29.32 -3.40
C CYS A 41 -25.72 -29.31 -3.06
N HIS A 42 -26.43 -30.39 -3.40
CA HIS A 42 -27.76 -30.66 -2.86
C HIS A 42 -27.84 -32.07 -2.28
N VAL A 43 -28.21 -32.09 -1.00
CA VAL A 43 -29.05 -33.03 -0.24
C VAL A 43 -28.99 -34.52 -0.63
N ALA A 44 -28.58 -35.34 0.34
CA ALA A 44 -29.07 -36.72 0.44
C ALA A 44 -29.28 -37.10 1.91
N THR A 45 -30.56 -37.20 2.26
CA THR A 45 -31.14 -37.92 3.40
C THR A 45 -30.70 -39.39 3.39
N TYR A 46 -30.29 -39.92 4.55
CA TYR A 46 -30.07 -41.35 4.74
C TYR A 46 -31.14 -41.94 5.67
N THR A 47 -31.91 -42.87 5.12
CA THR A 47 -32.72 -43.89 5.81
C THR A 47 -31.99 -45.23 5.71
N ALA A 48 -31.81 -45.95 6.82
CA ALA A 48 -31.58 -47.39 6.86
C ALA A 48 -31.65 -47.93 8.31
N PRO A 49 -31.83 -49.24 8.54
CA PRO A 49 -32.95 -49.76 9.35
C PRO A 49 -32.56 -50.51 10.63
N SER A 50 -33.61 -50.85 11.36
CA SER A 50 -33.71 -51.54 12.65
C SER A 50 -33.29 -53.02 12.65
N SER A 51 -32.76 -53.49 13.79
CA SER A 51 -33.17 -54.77 14.40
C SER A 51 -32.63 -54.97 15.83
N TYR A 52 -33.58 -55.03 16.78
CA TYR A 52 -33.71 -55.82 18.04
C TYR A 52 -32.50 -56.04 18.99
N SER A 53 -32.64 -56.15 20.32
CA SER A 53 -33.60 -55.78 21.38
C SER A 53 -33.02 -56.39 22.67
N HIS A 54 -33.03 -55.68 23.80
CA HIS A 54 -33.47 -56.24 25.09
C HIS A 54 -33.60 -55.15 26.16
N HIS A 55 -34.70 -55.24 26.90
CA HIS A 55 -35.32 -54.28 27.79
C HIS A 55 -34.66 -54.07 29.16
N TYR A 56 -34.78 -52.84 29.70
CA TYR A 56 -35.45 -52.52 30.99
C TYR A 56 -35.86 -51.02 31.01
N PRO A 57 -37.07 -50.63 31.50
CA PRO A 57 -37.58 -49.24 31.52
C PRO A 57 -37.65 -48.65 32.97
N PRO A 58 -38.29 -47.49 33.24
CA PRO A 58 -37.96 -46.13 32.79
C PRO A 58 -37.94 -45.11 33.97
N HIS A 59 -37.25 -43.97 33.84
CA HIS A 59 -37.65 -42.73 34.54
C HIS A 59 -37.30 -41.52 33.67
N GLN A 60 -38.30 -41.02 32.94
CA GLN A 60 -38.26 -39.73 32.26
C GLN A 60 -38.83 -38.67 33.19
N LEU A 61 -38.05 -37.63 33.48
CA LEU A 61 -38.55 -36.35 33.99
C LEU A 61 -38.83 -35.44 32.78
N PRO A 62 -39.92 -34.66 32.76
CA PRO A 62 -40.20 -33.75 31.65
C PRO A 62 -39.24 -32.56 31.69
N LEU A 63 -38.46 -32.35 30.62
CA LEU A 63 -37.77 -31.08 30.38
C LEU A 63 -38.83 -30.04 29.97
N THR A 64 -39.37 -29.33 30.96
CA THR A 64 -40.07 -28.06 30.73
C THR A 64 -39.06 -27.06 30.19
N ALA A 65 -39.29 -26.57 28.96
CA ALA A 65 -38.52 -25.50 28.35
C ALA A 65 -38.64 -24.23 29.22
N LEU A 66 -37.51 -23.77 29.77
CA LEU A 66 -37.40 -22.48 30.43
C LEU A 66 -37.52 -21.35 29.39
N PRO A 67 -38.21 -20.25 29.68
CA PRO A 67 -38.22 -19.07 28.81
C PRO A 67 -36.81 -18.45 28.74
N PRO A 68 -36.44 -17.81 27.62
CA PRO A 68 -35.13 -17.19 27.47
C PRO A 68 -34.95 -16.02 28.46
N PRO A 69 -33.73 -15.77 28.96
CA PRO A 69 -33.48 -14.68 29.89
C PRO A 69 -33.61 -13.32 29.18
N PRO A 70 -34.11 -12.28 29.87
CA PRO A 70 -34.32 -10.96 29.29
C PRO A 70 -33.02 -10.16 29.32
N TYR A 71 -32.08 -10.44 28.43
CA TYR A 71 -30.92 -9.57 28.19
C TYR A 71 -30.57 -9.53 26.70
N SER A 72 -31.35 -8.78 25.94
CA SER A 72 -31.11 -8.46 24.52
C SER A 72 -30.37 -7.13 24.35
N HIS A 73 -29.23 -6.92 25.03
CA HIS A 73 -28.37 -5.74 24.82
C HIS A 73 -26.87 -6.00 25.04
N LEU A 74 -26.36 -7.19 24.69
CA LEU A 74 -24.92 -7.36 24.57
C LEU A 74 -24.46 -6.81 23.20
N PRO A 75 -23.41 -5.95 23.15
CA PRO A 75 -22.86 -5.51 21.87
C PRO A 75 -22.39 -6.74 21.07
N PRO A 76 -22.40 -6.66 19.72
CA PRO A 76 -21.92 -7.76 18.88
C PRO A 76 -20.54 -8.18 19.36
N ARG A 77 -20.40 -9.46 19.71
CA ARG A 77 -19.10 -10.06 20.04
C ARG A 77 -18.16 -9.76 18.88
N PRO A 78 -16.96 -9.17 19.10
CA PRO A 78 -16.04 -8.90 18.00
C PRO A 78 -15.76 -10.21 17.26
N PRO A 79 -15.69 -10.19 15.91
CA PRO A 79 -15.45 -11.40 15.15
C PRO A 79 -14.16 -12.03 15.66
N LEU A 80 -14.29 -13.23 16.22
CA LEU A 80 -13.17 -14.06 16.63
C LEU A 80 -12.39 -14.36 15.34
N PHE A 81 -11.19 -13.79 15.24
CA PHE A 81 -10.31 -13.77 14.07
C PHE A 81 -10.73 -12.79 12.95
N ALA A 82 -10.66 -11.48 13.21
CA ALA A 82 -10.42 -10.53 12.13
C ALA A 82 -9.11 -10.91 11.43
N ARG A 83 -9.20 -11.39 10.18
CA ARG A 83 -8.02 -11.67 9.35
C ARG A 83 -7.34 -10.32 9.10
N VAL A 84 -6.19 -10.08 9.72
CA VAL A 84 -5.36 -8.92 9.40
C VAL A 84 -4.81 -9.11 7.98
N CYS A 85 -5.37 -8.41 7.00
CA CYS A 85 -4.81 -8.37 5.66
C CYS A 85 -3.82 -7.22 5.53
N LYS A 86 -2.58 -7.56 5.16
CA LYS A 86 -1.56 -6.60 4.75
C LYS A 86 -1.53 -6.52 3.24
N ARG A 87 -1.80 -5.36 2.65
CA ARG A 87 -1.74 -5.15 1.18
C ARG A 87 -0.95 -3.91 0.85
N ALA A 88 -0.19 -3.94 -0.23
CA ALA A 88 0.56 -2.80 -0.70
C ALA A 88 0.41 -2.58 -2.20
N VAL A 89 0.34 -1.32 -2.61
CA VAL A 89 0.57 -0.88 -3.99
C VAL A 89 1.86 -0.07 -3.99
N ILE A 90 2.78 -0.44 -4.87
CA ILE A 90 4.07 0.24 -5.05
C ILE A 90 4.17 0.67 -6.50
N CYS A 91 4.20 1.98 -6.75
CA CYS A 91 4.29 2.56 -8.07
C CYS A 91 5.63 3.27 -8.24
N ALA A 92 6.43 2.89 -9.24
CA ALA A 92 7.64 3.63 -9.61
C ALA A 92 7.63 3.98 -11.09
N VAL A 93 7.77 5.28 -11.38
CA VAL A 93 7.77 5.81 -12.74
C VAL A 93 9.11 6.48 -13.00
N SER A 94 9.91 5.87 -13.88
CA SER A 94 11.25 6.32 -14.24
C SER A 94 11.27 7.09 -15.57
N TYR A 95 10.23 7.00 -16.39
CA TYR A 95 10.12 7.68 -17.69
C TYR A 95 11.31 7.37 -18.61
N LYS A 96 11.70 6.10 -18.69
CA LYS A 96 12.91 5.65 -19.40
C LYS A 96 12.91 6.12 -20.85
N ASN A 97 14.08 6.50 -21.36
CA ASN A 97 14.28 6.97 -22.73
C ASN A 97 13.53 8.27 -23.04
N SER A 98 13.36 9.14 -22.03
CA SER A 98 12.69 10.42 -22.20
C SER A 98 13.49 11.56 -21.56
N LYS A 99 13.20 12.80 -21.96
CA LYS A 99 13.77 14.00 -21.33
C LYS A 99 13.40 14.20 -19.85
N HIS A 100 12.52 13.35 -19.30
CA HIS A 100 12.02 13.39 -17.93
C HIS A 100 12.51 12.19 -17.11
N GLU A 101 13.53 11.48 -17.60
CA GLU A 101 13.99 10.23 -16.98
C GLU A 101 14.50 10.43 -15.54
N LEU A 102 14.12 9.52 -14.65
CA LEU A 102 14.56 9.43 -13.25
C LEU A 102 15.23 8.09 -13.00
N LYS A 103 16.42 8.13 -12.40
CA LYS A 103 17.26 6.94 -12.20
C LYS A 103 17.00 6.18 -10.90
N GLY A 104 16.35 6.80 -9.92
CA GLY A 104 16.19 6.24 -8.57
C GLY A 104 14.85 5.53 -8.29
N CYS A 105 13.80 5.82 -9.07
CA CYS A 105 12.44 5.42 -8.70
C CYS A 105 12.25 3.90 -8.62
N ILE A 106 12.82 3.15 -9.56
CA ILE A 106 12.78 1.69 -9.53
C ILE A 106 13.52 1.13 -8.31
N ASN A 107 14.67 1.71 -7.96
CA ASN A 107 15.41 1.32 -6.78
C ASN A 107 14.59 1.57 -5.51
N ASP A 108 13.95 2.74 -5.39
CA ASP A 108 13.07 3.07 -4.26
C ASP A 108 11.94 2.04 -4.10
N ALA A 109 11.26 1.67 -5.20
CA ALA A 109 10.21 0.66 -5.19
C ALA A 109 10.72 -0.71 -4.74
N ASN A 110 11.89 -1.14 -5.23
CA ASN A 110 12.50 -2.40 -4.84
C ASN A 110 12.90 -2.41 -3.36
N CYS A 111 13.49 -1.31 -2.86
CA CYS A 111 13.85 -1.17 -1.46
C CYS A 111 12.61 -1.15 -0.56
N MET A 112 11.55 -0.43 -0.94
CA MET A 112 10.28 -0.42 -0.21
C MET A 112 9.64 -1.81 -0.17
N ARG A 113 9.60 -2.51 -1.31
CA ARG A 113 9.12 -3.90 -1.38
C ARG A 113 9.91 -4.80 -0.44
N TYR A 114 11.24 -4.71 -0.47
CA TYR A 114 12.12 -5.49 0.40
C TYR A 114 11.82 -5.21 1.88
N LEU A 115 11.66 -3.94 2.26
CA LEU A 115 11.31 -3.53 3.62
C LEU A 115 9.97 -4.14 4.06
N LEU A 116 8.93 -4.01 3.24
CA LEU A 116 7.59 -4.51 3.55
C LEU A 116 7.57 -6.02 3.78
N VAL A 117 8.28 -6.79 2.93
CA VAL A 117 8.34 -8.25 3.06
C VAL A 117 9.17 -8.66 4.29
N ASN A 118 10.39 -8.13 4.41
CA ASN A 118 11.36 -8.66 5.37
C ASN A 118 11.22 -8.08 6.79
N ARG A 119 10.80 -6.81 6.91
CA ARG A 119 10.63 -6.13 8.21
C ARG A 119 9.19 -6.09 8.69
N PHE A 120 8.25 -5.87 7.77
CA PHE A 120 6.83 -5.73 8.11
C PHE A 120 5.97 -6.96 7.77
N HIS A 121 6.58 -8.02 7.26
CA HIS A 121 5.93 -9.31 6.99
C HIS A 121 4.68 -9.20 6.10
N PHE A 122 4.72 -8.33 5.09
CA PHE A 122 3.74 -8.34 4.01
C PHE A 122 3.97 -9.59 3.15
N PRO A 123 2.95 -10.43 2.93
CA PRO A 123 3.05 -11.51 1.94
C PRO A 123 3.41 -10.94 0.56
N GLU A 124 4.33 -11.58 -0.14
CA GLU A 124 4.76 -11.12 -1.47
C GLU A 124 3.58 -11.07 -2.46
N SER A 125 2.63 -12.02 -2.34
CA SER A 125 1.41 -12.07 -3.13
C SER A 125 0.41 -10.95 -2.83
N SER A 126 0.60 -10.18 -1.76
CA SER A 126 -0.25 -9.04 -1.40
C SER A 126 0.40 -7.69 -1.69
N ILE A 127 1.50 -7.69 -2.42
CA ILE A 127 2.15 -6.48 -2.94
C ILE A 127 1.95 -6.42 -4.44
N LEU A 128 1.30 -5.37 -4.92
CA LEU A 128 1.15 -5.08 -6.34
C LEU A 128 2.16 -4.02 -6.75
N MET A 129 3.15 -4.41 -7.55
CA MET A 129 4.15 -3.50 -8.10
C MET A 129 3.74 -3.02 -9.49
N LEU A 130 3.84 -1.72 -9.70
CA LEU A 130 3.65 -1.09 -11.00
C LEU A 130 4.93 -0.35 -11.38
N THR A 131 5.66 -0.89 -12.36
CA THR A 131 6.91 -0.31 -12.87
C THR A 131 7.07 -0.55 -14.37
N GLU A 132 7.91 0.24 -15.02
CA GLU A 132 8.27 0.04 -16.44
C GLU A 132 9.09 -1.25 -16.69
N GLU A 133 9.57 -1.93 -15.64
CA GLU A 133 10.34 -3.17 -15.75
C GLU A 133 9.48 -4.43 -15.65
N GLU A 134 8.21 -4.29 -15.28
CA GLU A 134 7.29 -5.43 -15.23
C GLU A 134 7.04 -5.99 -16.64
N ALA A 135 7.06 -7.32 -16.75
CA ALA A 135 6.83 -8.00 -18.02
C ALA A 135 5.37 -7.89 -18.51
N ASP A 136 4.41 -7.80 -17.58
CA ASP A 136 2.98 -7.61 -17.89
C ASP A 136 2.67 -6.11 -18.10
N PRO A 137 2.21 -5.68 -19.29
CA PRO A 137 1.83 -4.29 -19.54
C PRO A 137 0.73 -3.76 -18.62
N ASN A 138 -0.12 -4.62 -18.03
CA ASN A 138 -1.11 -4.20 -17.04
C ASN A 138 -0.49 -3.76 -15.71
N ARG A 139 0.81 -4.03 -15.52
CA ARG A 139 1.62 -3.57 -14.39
C ARG A 139 2.53 -2.41 -14.76
N HIS A 140 2.45 -1.86 -15.97
CA HIS A 140 3.10 -0.58 -16.26
C HIS A 140 2.31 0.55 -15.59
N PRO A 141 2.98 1.58 -15.04
CA PRO A 141 2.33 2.63 -14.25
C PRO A 141 1.66 3.71 -15.12
N SER A 142 0.76 3.30 -16.02
CA SER A 142 -0.15 4.22 -16.71
C SER A 142 -1.21 4.76 -15.75
N LYS A 143 -1.86 5.89 -16.07
CA LYS A 143 -2.95 6.45 -15.23
C LYS A 143 -3.99 5.38 -14.93
N GLN A 144 -4.43 4.67 -15.97
CA GLN A 144 -5.46 3.64 -15.83
C GLN A 144 -5.04 2.50 -14.91
N ASN A 145 -3.82 2.00 -15.03
CA ASN A 145 -3.34 0.87 -14.22
C ASN A 145 -3.11 1.29 -12.76
N MET A 146 -2.57 2.49 -12.53
CA MET A 146 -2.41 3.05 -11.19
C MET A 146 -3.77 3.19 -10.51
N ILE A 147 -4.78 3.77 -11.17
CA ILE A 147 -6.14 3.91 -10.62
C ILE A 147 -6.75 2.54 -10.28
N LYS A 148 -6.62 1.54 -11.17
CA LYS A 148 -7.08 0.17 -10.89
C LYS A 148 -6.38 -0.44 -9.66
N ALA A 149 -5.07 -0.24 -9.54
CA ALA A 149 -4.29 -0.71 -8.40
C ALA A 149 -4.75 -0.05 -7.09
N LEU A 150 -5.02 1.27 -7.10
CA LEU A 150 -5.54 1.99 -5.95
C LEU A 150 -6.92 1.47 -5.52
N TYR A 151 -7.83 1.19 -6.46
CA TYR A 151 -9.09 0.53 -6.15
C TYR A 151 -8.90 -0.86 -5.53
N TRP A 152 -7.99 -1.67 -6.09
CA TRP A 152 -7.65 -2.99 -5.55
C TRP A 152 -7.09 -2.91 -4.12
N LEU A 153 -6.32 -1.88 -3.79
CA LEU A 153 -5.72 -1.68 -2.47
C LEU A 153 -6.79 -1.59 -1.38
N VAL A 154 -7.86 -0.83 -1.63
CA VAL A 154 -8.94 -0.59 -0.66
C VAL A 154 -10.14 -1.53 -0.80
N GLN A 155 -10.13 -2.40 -1.79
CA GLN A 155 -11.25 -3.30 -2.05
C GLN A 155 -11.49 -4.23 -0.85
N ASP A 156 -12.75 -4.35 -0.42
CA ASP A 156 -13.21 -5.29 0.62
C ASP A 156 -12.49 -5.17 1.98
N CYS A 157 -11.90 -4.01 2.28
CA CYS A 157 -11.17 -3.77 3.53
C CYS A 157 -12.02 -4.04 4.78
N GLN A 158 -11.42 -4.72 5.75
CA GLN A 158 -12.04 -5.06 7.03
C GLN A 158 -11.29 -4.40 8.20
N PRO A 159 -11.96 -4.17 9.34
CA PRO A 159 -11.29 -3.69 10.54
C PRO A 159 -10.07 -4.56 10.91
N GLY A 160 -8.92 -3.93 11.08
CA GLY A 160 -7.64 -4.60 11.33
C GLY A 160 -6.71 -4.69 10.12
N ASP A 161 -7.19 -4.43 8.91
CA ASP A 161 -6.36 -4.39 7.71
C ASP A 161 -5.33 -3.25 7.73
N SER A 162 -4.18 -3.51 7.12
CA SER A 162 -3.09 -2.56 6.99
C SER A 162 -2.66 -2.42 5.53
N LEU A 163 -2.75 -1.20 5.04
CA LEU A 163 -2.57 -0.85 3.64
C LEU A 163 -1.34 0.03 3.49
N VAL A 164 -0.55 -0.21 2.45
CA VAL A 164 0.57 0.64 2.08
C VAL A 164 0.39 1.13 0.65
N PHE A 165 0.58 2.43 0.44
CA PHE A 165 0.73 3.02 -0.89
C PHE A 165 2.10 3.69 -0.98
N HIS A 166 2.95 3.24 -1.90
CA HIS A 166 4.22 3.90 -2.19
C HIS A 166 4.22 4.41 -3.62
N TYR A 167 4.71 5.63 -3.80
CA TYR A 167 4.94 6.22 -5.11
C TYR A 167 6.33 6.85 -5.15
N SER A 168 7.10 6.57 -6.19
CA SER A 168 8.32 7.29 -6.54
C SER A 168 8.29 7.70 -8.01
N GLY A 169 8.43 8.99 -8.30
CA GLY A 169 8.32 9.53 -9.66
C GLY A 169 8.18 11.05 -9.67
N HIS A 170 7.77 11.61 -10.82
CA HIS A 170 7.51 13.06 -10.89
C HIS A 170 6.22 13.41 -10.16
N GLY A 171 6.26 14.55 -9.48
CA GLY A 171 5.10 15.29 -9.00
C GLY A 171 4.94 16.60 -9.78
N LYS A 172 3.71 17.11 -9.84
CA LYS A 172 3.40 18.43 -10.42
C LYS A 172 2.45 19.15 -9.50
N ARG A 173 2.54 20.48 -9.50
CA ARG A 173 1.61 21.36 -8.80
C ARG A 173 0.92 22.26 -9.83
N LYS A 174 -0.40 22.42 -9.74
CA LYS A 174 -1.16 23.38 -10.56
C LYS A 174 -1.97 24.29 -9.64
N LYS A 175 -2.21 25.52 -10.07
CA LYS A 175 -3.02 26.44 -9.28
C LYS A 175 -4.44 25.88 -9.16
N ASN A 176 -4.92 25.74 -7.93
CA ASN A 176 -6.26 25.27 -7.65
C ASN A 176 -7.27 26.32 -8.15
N SER A 177 -8.28 25.87 -8.90
CA SER A 177 -9.34 26.71 -9.45
C SER A 177 -10.64 26.70 -8.64
N THR A 178 -10.84 25.69 -7.80
CA THR A 178 -11.97 25.49 -6.90
C THR A 178 -11.80 26.18 -5.54
N GLY A 179 -10.55 26.45 -5.15
CA GLY A 179 -10.18 27.17 -3.93
C GLY A 179 -10.39 26.37 -2.65
N ASP A 180 -10.39 25.03 -2.74
CA ASP A 180 -10.48 24.13 -1.60
C ASP A 180 -9.12 23.79 -0.99
N GLU A 181 -8.00 24.06 -1.65
CA GLU A 181 -6.67 23.84 -1.05
C GLU A 181 -6.19 24.99 -0.16
N ALA A 182 -5.55 24.64 0.96
CA ALA A 182 -5.10 25.60 1.97
C ALA A 182 -3.96 26.49 1.47
N ASP A 183 -3.12 25.98 0.57
CA ASP A 183 -2.02 26.71 -0.08
C ASP A 183 -2.40 27.27 -1.46
N GLY A 184 -3.58 26.90 -1.97
CA GLY A 184 -4.13 27.34 -3.26
C GLY A 184 -3.61 26.57 -4.47
N TYR A 185 -3.04 25.39 -4.29
CA TYR A 185 -2.58 24.54 -5.38
C TYR A 185 -3.04 23.10 -5.23
N ASP A 186 -3.30 22.42 -6.35
CA ASP A 186 -3.53 20.98 -6.39
C ASP A 186 -2.24 20.26 -6.78
N GLU A 187 -2.00 19.15 -6.12
CA GLU A 187 -0.89 18.24 -6.34
C GLU A 187 -1.27 17.10 -7.27
N TYR A 188 -0.29 16.68 -8.07
CA TYR A 188 -0.50 15.65 -9.07
C TYR A 188 0.66 14.68 -9.11
N LEU A 189 0.34 13.39 -9.12
CA LEU A 189 1.28 12.35 -9.52
C LEU A 189 1.31 12.26 -11.05
N CYS A 190 2.49 12.00 -11.62
CA CYS A 190 2.69 11.88 -13.06
C CYS A 190 2.80 10.40 -13.48
N PRO A 191 1.76 9.82 -14.10
CA PRO A 191 1.83 8.46 -14.63
C PRO A 191 2.79 8.37 -15.82
N LEU A 192 3.12 7.16 -16.26
CA LEU A 192 4.01 6.93 -17.40
C LEU A 192 3.51 7.62 -18.69
N ASP A 193 2.19 7.61 -18.89
CA ASP A 193 1.50 8.16 -20.05
C ASP A 193 1.11 9.64 -19.88
N PHE A 194 1.67 10.38 -18.93
CA PHE A 194 1.29 11.77 -18.60
C PHE A 194 1.34 12.78 -19.78
N LYS A 195 2.03 12.47 -20.87
CA LYS A 195 2.10 13.34 -22.07
C LYS A 195 0.85 13.24 -22.92
N THR A 196 0.24 12.06 -22.98
CA THR A 196 -0.94 11.75 -23.80
C THR A 196 -2.19 11.53 -22.95
N GLY A 197 -2.01 11.16 -21.69
CA GLY A 197 -3.03 10.99 -20.68
C GLY A 197 -3.03 12.13 -19.67
N GLU A 198 -3.91 12.01 -18.70
CA GLU A 198 -4.03 12.96 -17.61
C GLU A 198 -3.08 12.63 -16.47
N LEU A 199 -2.84 13.63 -15.62
CA LEU A 199 -2.21 13.41 -14.32
C LEU A 199 -3.23 12.80 -13.35
N ILE A 200 -2.77 12.29 -12.21
CA ILE A 200 -3.64 11.85 -11.11
C ILE A 200 -3.58 12.92 -10.04
N SER A 201 -4.69 13.59 -9.74
CA SER A 201 -4.74 14.58 -8.66
C SER A 201 -4.77 13.92 -7.27
N ASP A 202 -4.32 14.65 -6.27
CA ASP A 202 -4.57 14.41 -4.85
C ASP A 202 -6.06 14.16 -4.52
N ASP A 203 -6.99 14.90 -5.12
CA ASP A 203 -8.44 14.70 -5.00
C ASP A 203 -8.87 13.30 -5.48
N GLU A 204 -8.34 12.85 -6.63
CA GLU A 204 -8.60 11.52 -7.17
C GLU A 204 -8.04 10.45 -6.22
N ILE A 205 -6.82 10.65 -5.70
CA ILE A 205 -6.18 9.74 -4.74
C ILE A 205 -7.01 9.69 -3.45
N ASN A 206 -7.39 10.84 -2.89
CA ASN A 206 -8.18 10.95 -1.67
C ASN A 206 -9.52 10.22 -1.83
N ALA A 207 -10.23 10.47 -2.93
CA ALA A 207 -11.51 9.85 -3.22
C ALA A 207 -11.42 8.32 -3.32
N ILE A 208 -10.31 7.78 -3.82
CA ILE A 208 -10.14 6.33 -4.01
C ILE A 208 -9.61 5.65 -2.75
N ILE A 209 -8.56 6.18 -2.10
CA ILE A 209 -7.86 5.45 -1.02
C ILE A 209 -7.97 6.06 0.37
N VAL A 210 -8.46 7.29 0.54
CA VAL A 210 -8.60 7.93 1.86
C VAL A 210 -10.05 7.94 2.31
N ARG A 211 -10.92 8.58 1.53
CA ARG A 211 -12.34 8.77 1.84
C ARG A 211 -13.09 7.48 2.15
N PRO A 212 -12.90 6.36 1.43
CA PRO A 212 -13.65 5.14 1.70
C PRO A 212 -13.10 4.30 2.87
N LEU A 213 -11.97 4.66 3.49
CA LEU A 213 -11.32 3.82 4.52
C LEU A 213 -12.25 3.60 5.72
N PRO A 214 -12.70 2.36 5.98
CA PRO A 214 -13.63 2.08 7.05
C PRO A 214 -12.94 2.02 8.41
N HIS A 215 -13.73 2.09 9.48
CA HIS A 215 -13.25 2.02 10.85
C HIS A 215 -12.33 0.81 11.10
N GLY A 216 -11.18 1.07 11.71
CA GLY A 216 -10.20 0.04 12.09
C GLY A 216 -9.18 -0.32 11.00
N VAL A 217 -9.31 0.21 9.78
CA VAL A 217 -8.30 0.09 8.71
C VAL A 217 -7.25 1.18 8.86
N LYS A 218 -5.99 0.84 8.57
CA LYS A 218 -4.89 1.80 8.49
C LYS A 218 -4.32 1.84 7.07
N LEU A 219 -4.12 3.04 6.55
CA LEU A 219 -3.36 3.31 5.34
C LEU A 219 -2.12 4.12 5.69
N HIS A 220 -0.98 3.65 5.23
CA HIS A 220 0.28 4.38 5.23
C HIS A 220 0.71 4.67 3.81
N ALA A 221 0.86 5.95 3.48
CA ALA A 221 1.38 6.40 2.21
C ALA A 221 2.83 6.88 2.35
N PHE A 222 3.64 6.62 1.33
CA PHE A 222 5.04 7.02 1.22
C PHE A 222 5.24 7.61 -0.17
N ILE A 223 5.28 8.94 -0.27
CA ILE A 223 5.29 9.65 -1.56
C ILE A 223 6.64 10.34 -1.76
N ASP A 224 7.41 9.83 -2.70
CA ASP A 224 8.71 10.34 -3.13
C ASP A 224 8.55 11.08 -4.46
N ALA A 225 8.04 12.31 -4.35
CA ALA A 225 7.79 13.19 -5.49
C ALA A 225 7.91 14.65 -5.05
N CYS A 226 8.30 15.53 -5.98
CA CYS A 226 8.31 16.97 -5.73
C CYS A 226 6.88 17.46 -5.45
N HIS A 227 6.74 18.49 -4.60
CA HIS A 227 5.45 19.08 -4.21
C HIS A 227 4.46 18.07 -3.59
N SER A 228 4.90 17.01 -2.91
CA SER A 228 4.00 15.93 -2.45
C SER A 228 3.48 16.06 -1.01
N GLY A 229 3.67 17.22 -0.38
CA GLY A 229 3.27 17.47 1.02
C GLY A 229 1.81 17.15 1.32
N THR A 230 0.94 17.43 0.35
CA THR A 230 -0.52 17.33 0.40
C THR A 230 -1.07 16.26 -0.56
N ALA A 231 -0.24 15.36 -1.10
CA ALA A 231 -0.62 14.40 -2.15
C ALA A 231 -1.81 13.45 -1.87
N LEU A 232 -2.36 13.44 -0.66
CA LEU A 232 -3.52 12.66 -0.24
C LEU A 232 -4.66 13.54 0.36
N ASP A 233 -4.53 14.87 0.35
CA ASP A 233 -5.42 15.85 1.00
C ASP A 233 -5.75 15.53 2.46
N LEU A 234 -4.72 15.16 3.21
CA LEU A 234 -4.91 14.83 4.62
C LEU A 234 -5.02 16.12 5.46
N PRO A 235 -6.03 16.22 6.35
CA PRO A 235 -6.42 17.45 7.02
C PRO A 235 -5.41 17.99 8.05
N PHE A 236 -4.41 17.21 8.45
CA PHE A 236 -3.44 17.64 9.44
C PHE A 236 -2.02 17.43 8.94
N LEU A 237 -1.26 18.52 8.86
CA LEU A 237 0.17 18.51 8.54
C LEU A 237 0.99 18.64 9.81
N CYS A 238 1.93 17.72 10.00
CA CYS A 238 2.94 17.78 11.04
C CYS A 238 4.24 18.32 10.46
N ARG A 239 4.63 19.51 10.90
CA ARG A 239 5.85 20.20 10.49
C ARG A 239 6.75 20.44 11.68
N MET A 240 8.06 20.44 11.46
CA MET A 240 9.00 20.85 12.49
C MET A 240 9.16 22.38 12.51
N ASP A 241 9.02 22.99 13.69
CA ASP A 241 9.32 24.40 13.88
C ASP A 241 10.83 24.68 13.98
N ARG A 242 11.21 25.97 13.94
CA ARG A 242 12.61 26.41 14.12
C ARG A 242 13.20 25.99 15.47
N SER A 243 12.36 25.71 16.46
CA SER A 243 12.74 25.24 17.80
C SER A 243 12.86 23.72 17.87
N ARG A 244 12.85 23.01 16.74
CA ARG A 244 12.95 21.55 16.63
C ARG A 244 11.83 20.79 17.33
N ARG A 245 10.63 21.38 17.33
CA ARG A 245 9.41 20.72 17.83
C ARG A 245 8.48 20.49 16.67
N TYR A 246 7.88 19.30 16.65
CA TYR A 246 6.85 18.98 15.69
C TYR A 246 5.51 19.56 16.13
N LEU A 247 4.88 20.32 15.24
CA LEU A 247 3.59 20.98 15.44
C LEU A 247 2.60 20.48 14.40
N TRP A 248 1.35 20.30 14.82
CA TRP A 248 0.24 19.91 13.95
C TRP A 248 -0.53 21.16 13.51
N GLU A 249 -0.43 21.46 12.23
CA GLU A 249 -1.20 22.46 11.52
C GLU A 249 -2.52 21.86 11.03
N ASP A 250 -3.56 22.69 10.92
CA ASP A 250 -4.88 22.30 10.41
C ASP A 250 -4.99 22.78 8.97
N HIS A 251 -5.05 21.83 8.05
CA HIS A 251 -5.06 22.04 6.60
C HIS A 251 -6.42 21.64 6.00
N ARG A 252 -7.47 21.60 6.83
CA ARG A 252 -8.83 21.34 6.31
C ARG A 252 -9.22 22.44 5.32
N PRO A 253 -9.89 22.07 4.22
CA PRO A 253 -10.21 23.00 3.14
C PRO A 253 -11.15 24.11 3.65
N PRO A 254 -10.89 25.41 3.37
CA PRO A 254 -11.77 26.51 3.75
C PRO A 254 -13.19 26.39 3.18
N SER A 255 -13.34 25.68 2.06
CA SER A 255 -14.62 25.36 1.42
C SER A 255 -15.53 24.47 2.29
N GLY A 256 -14.98 23.79 3.29
CA GLY A 256 -15.69 22.82 4.14
C GLY A 256 -15.90 21.46 3.49
N VAL A 257 -15.32 21.21 2.30
CA VAL A 257 -15.36 19.89 1.64
C VAL A 257 -14.72 18.84 2.57
N TRP A 258 -15.38 17.69 2.72
CA TRP A 258 -14.84 16.62 3.55
C TRP A 258 -13.79 15.79 2.79
N LYS A 259 -12.52 15.94 3.17
CA LYS A 259 -11.37 15.16 2.66
C LYS A 259 -10.84 14.11 3.66
N GLY A 260 -11.59 13.82 4.73
CA GLY A 260 -11.22 12.83 5.74
C GLY A 260 -11.65 11.39 5.42
N THR A 261 -11.33 10.45 6.30
CA THR A 261 -11.65 9.01 6.16
C THR A 261 -13.07 8.65 6.63
N ASN A 262 -13.56 7.46 6.27
CA ASN A 262 -14.80 6.87 6.79
C ASN A 262 -14.57 6.07 8.11
N GLY A 263 -13.81 6.66 9.03
CA GLY A 263 -13.48 6.09 10.34
C GLY A 263 -12.15 5.32 10.40
N GLY A 264 -11.54 5.01 9.26
CA GLY A 264 -10.17 4.48 9.19
C GLY A 264 -9.11 5.54 9.50
N LYS A 265 -7.83 5.17 9.41
CA LYS A 265 -6.69 6.08 9.63
C LYS A 265 -5.83 6.14 8.39
N ALA A 266 -5.54 7.33 7.89
CA ALA A 266 -4.57 7.56 6.83
C ALA A 266 -3.41 8.39 7.37
N ILE A 267 -2.18 7.98 7.07
CA ILE A 267 -0.95 8.68 7.42
C ILE A 267 -0.07 8.70 6.17
N CYS A 268 0.53 9.83 5.84
CA CYS A 268 1.43 9.95 4.69
C CYS A 268 2.77 10.53 5.12
N PHE A 269 3.86 9.89 4.70
CA PHE A 269 5.21 10.45 4.71
C PHE A 269 5.53 10.96 3.30
N SER A 270 5.99 12.20 3.20
CA SER A 270 6.35 12.83 1.92
C SER A 270 7.60 13.69 2.06
N GLY A 271 8.28 13.95 0.94
CA GLY A 271 9.39 14.89 0.84
C GLY A 271 8.94 16.20 0.23
N CYS A 272 9.19 17.31 0.92
CA CYS A 272 8.79 18.63 0.42
C CYS A 272 10.01 19.37 -0.14
N ASP A 273 10.20 19.34 -1.46
CA ASP A 273 10.65 20.54 -2.16
C ASP A 273 10.29 20.52 -3.66
N ASP A 274 10.29 21.71 -4.24
CA ASP A 274 9.77 22.06 -5.56
C ASP A 274 10.78 21.76 -6.70
N HIS A 275 12.05 21.48 -6.39
CA HIS A 275 13.15 21.45 -7.37
C HIS A 275 14.21 20.36 -7.12
N GLN A 276 13.82 19.10 -6.92
CA GLN A 276 14.83 18.04 -6.89
C GLN A 276 15.40 17.77 -8.28
N THR A 277 16.73 17.77 -8.37
CA THR A 277 17.44 17.22 -9.53
C THR A 277 17.96 15.83 -9.17
N SER A 278 18.06 14.91 -10.14
CA SER A 278 18.63 13.58 -9.91
C SER A 278 20.07 13.56 -9.37
N ALA A 279 20.76 14.71 -9.41
CA ALA A 279 22.07 14.91 -8.79
C ALA A 279 21.97 14.91 -7.25
N ASP A 280 20.91 15.52 -6.70
CA ASP A 280 20.68 15.55 -5.25
C ASP A 280 20.52 14.10 -4.76
N ALA A 281 19.69 13.29 -5.40
CA ALA A 281 19.54 11.85 -5.09
C ALA A 281 20.86 11.04 -4.98
N SER A 282 21.94 11.45 -5.67
CA SER A 282 23.24 10.76 -5.60
C SER A 282 24.08 11.10 -4.37
N ALA A 283 23.84 12.23 -3.70
CA ALA A 283 24.58 12.58 -2.49
C ALA A 283 24.03 11.88 -1.22
N LEU A 284 22.86 11.22 -1.29
CA LEU A 284 22.35 10.35 -0.22
C LEU A 284 22.95 8.94 -0.29
N SER A 285 23.36 8.52 -1.47
CA SER A 285 23.86 7.18 -1.75
C SER A 285 24.91 7.27 -2.85
N ASN A 286 26.17 7.10 -2.43
CA ASN A 286 27.36 7.18 -3.30
C ASN A 286 27.39 6.14 -4.44
N THR A 287 26.44 5.19 -4.48
CA THR A 287 26.48 4.05 -5.40
C THR A 287 25.19 3.89 -6.21
N THR A 288 24.03 4.26 -5.65
CA THR A 288 22.73 4.02 -6.29
C THR A 288 21.80 5.22 -6.13
N PRO A 289 21.30 5.84 -7.23
CA PRO A 289 20.32 6.92 -7.13
C PRO A 289 19.07 6.49 -6.36
N THR A 290 18.56 7.34 -5.47
CA THR A 290 17.39 7.06 -4.62
C THR A 290 16.68 8.35 -4.22
N GLY A 291 15.36 8.30 -4.04
CA GLY A 291 14.60 9.42 -3.50
C GLY A 291 14.87 9.60 -1.99
N ALA A 292 15.01 10.84 -1.52
CA ALA A 292 15.44 11.06 -0.14
C ALA A 292 14.38 10.68 0.90
N MET A 293 13.10 10.81 0.57
CA MET A 293 12.03 10.41 1.48
C MET A 293 12.10 8.90 1.69
N THR A 294 12.12 8.12 0.62
CA THR A 294 12.16 6.65 0.68
C THR A 294 13.45 6.18 1.36
N PHE A 295 14.59 6.72 0.93
CA PHE A 295 15.89 6.37 1.50
C PHE A 295 15.96 6.66 3.00
N SER A 296 15.66 7.89 3.41
CA SER A 296 15.77 8.30 4.81
C SER A 296 14.78 7.55 5.70
N PHE A 297 13.57 7.23 5.21
CA PHE A 297 12.61 6.40 5.93
C PHE A 297 13.14 4.98 6.13
N ILE A 298 13.62 4.34 5.06
CA ILE A 298 14.19 2.98 5.14
C ILE A 298 15.37 2.94 6.10
N GLN A 299 16.27 3.93 6.02
CA GLN A 299 17.41 4.04 6.93
C GLN A 299 16.98 4.19 8.39
N ALA A 300 15.94 5.00 8.66
CA ALA A 300 15.40 5.14 10.02
C ALA A 300 14.90 3.79 10.57
N ILE A 301 14.21 2.99 9.75
CA ILE A 301 13.73 1.67 10.17
C ILE A 301 14.90 0.70 10.40
N GLU A 302 15.83 0.59 9.45
CA GLU A 302 16.96 -0.35 9.51
C GLU A 302 17.94 -0.05 10.66
N HIS A 303 18.13 1.22 11.01
CA HIS A 303 18.94 1.64 12.16
C HIS A 303 18.22 1.57 13.51
N GLY A 304 16.99 1.04 13.55
CA GLY A 304 16.23 0.85 14.79
C GLY A 304 15.54 2.11 15.32
N HIS A 305 15.43 3.17 14.53
CA HIS A 305 14.64 4.36 14.83
C HIS A 305 13.15 4.21 14.46
N GLY A 306 12.72 3.01 14.05
CA GLY A 306 11.33 2.66 13.75
C GLY A 306 10.41 2.49 14.96
N THR A 307 10.79 2.96 16.15
CA THR A 307 10.02 2.79 17.39
C THR A 307 8.75 3.62 17.43
N THR A 308 8.84 4.91 17.09
CA THR A 308 7.70 5.84 17.09
C THR A 308 7.72 6.74 15.86
N TYR A 309 6.57 7.35 15.52
CA TYR A 309 6.51 8.31 14.41
C TYR A 309 7.48 9.49 14.61
N GLY A 310 7.66 9.94 15.86
CA GLY A 310 8.60 11.01 16.18
C GLY A 310 10.06 10.62 15.99
N ASP A 311 10.42 9.39 16.35
CA ASP A 311 11.80 8.88 16.18
C ASP A 311 12.14 8.73 14.70
N ILE A 312 11.19 8.21 13.91
CA ILE A 312 11.32 8.11 12.45
C ILE A 312 11.53 9.50 11.84
N LEU A 313 10.66 10.46 12.14
CA LEU A 313 10.79 11.81 11.57
C LEU A 313 12.10 12.50 11.96
N SER A 314 12.54 12.31 13.20
CA SER A 314 13.80 12.89 13.69
C SER A 314 15.00 12.25 12.98
N SER A 315 14.98 10.93 12.80
CA SER A 315 16.00 10.18 12.07
C SER A 315 16.04 10.58 10.59
N MET A 316 14.88 10.64 9.93
CA MET A 316 14.80 11.05 8.52
C MET A 316 15.40 12.43 8.31
N GLN A 317 15.04 13.39 9.17
CA GLN A 317 15.57 14.73 9.09
C GLN A 317 17.09 14.78 9.34
N TYR A 318 17.58 13.98 10.28
CA TYR A 318 19.02 13.87 10.53
C TYR A 318 19.76 13.32 9.31
N THR A 319 19.23 12.26 8.67
CA THR A 319 19.81 11.68 7.45
C THR A 319 19.88 12.69 6.31
N ILE A 320 18.79 13.41 6.04
CA ILE A 320 18.75 14.39 4.93
C ILE A 320 19.74 15.54 5.19
N ARG A 321 19.78 16.08 6.41
CA ARG A 321 20.71 17.17 6.77
C ARG A 321 22.17 16.76 6.77
N ASN A 322 22.50 15.53 7.10
CA ASN A 322 23.88 15.08 7.08
C ASN A 322 24.39 14.89 5.66
N ALA A 323 23.54 14.43 4.74
CA ALA A 323 23.87 14.37 3.33
C ALA A 323 24.20 15.76 2.75
N GLU A 324 23.61 16.85 3.28
CA GLU A 324 23.97 18.23 2.92
C GLU A 324 25.39 18.62 3.38
N ASN A 325 25.87 18.07 4.50
CA ASN A 325 27.13 18.48 5.11
C ASN A 325 28.34 17.71 4.55
N GLU A 326 28.19 16.43 4.20
CA GLU A 326 29.30 15.64 3.64
C GLU A 326 29.73 16.13 2.24
N ASP A 327 28.81 16.73 1.47
CA ASP A 327 29.11 17.31 0.15
C ASP A 327 30.00 18.58 0.24
N CYS A 328 30.17 19.15 1.44
CA CYS A 328 31.05 20.29 1.70
C CYS A 328 32.51 19.87 2.00
N ASP A 329 32.76 18.61 2.39
CA ASP A 329 34.04 18.20 3.01
C ASP A 329 34.90 17.25 2.15
N THR A 330 34.46 16.86 0.94
CA THR A 330 35.33 16.23 -0.07
C THR A 330 36.22 17.24 -0.80
N GLY A 331 36.89 18.10 -0.03
CA GLY A 331 38.06 18.85 -0.45
C GLY A 331 39.31 18.10 -0.02
N THR A 332 39.79 17.17 -0.85
CA THR A 332 41.14 16.61 -0.70
C THR A 332 42.14 17.74 -0.53
N SER A 333 43.01 17.62 0.48
CA SER A 333 44.20 18.46 0.67
C SER A 333 44.97 18.58 -0.65
N SER A 334 44.81 19.70 -1.34
CA SER A 334 45.75 20.21 -2.33
C SER A 334 45.54 21.69 -2.44
N LEU A 335 46.50 22.41 -1.86
CA LEU A 335 46.75 23.82 -2.09
C LEU A 335 46.83 24.06 -3.59
N LEU A 336 45.81 24.67 -4.20
CA LEU A 336 45.92 25.60 -5.35
C LEU A 336 44.53 26.05 -5.82
N ASN A 337 44.43 27.37 -6.05
CA ASN A 337 43.43 28.12 -6.81
C ASN A 337 42.25 28.74 -6.05
N ILE A 338 42.58 29.91 -5.49
CA ILE A 338 41.86 31.18 -5.59
C ILE A 338 40.97 31.27 -6.86
N THR A 339 39.83 31.97 -6.72
CA THR A 339 38.81 32.35 -7.72
C THR A 339 37.71 31.33 -8.08
N ARG A 340 36.73 31.20 -7.18
CA ARG A 340 35.30 31.10 -7.55
C ARG A 340 34.43 31.85 -6.55
N ARG A 341 34.31 33.16 -6.77
CA ARG A 341 33.27 34.01 -6.16
C ARG A 341 31.99 33.75 -6.95
N GLY A 342 30.99 33.12 -6.34
CA GLY A 342 29.64 32.98 -6.91
C GLY A 342 29.35 31.64 -7.61
N SER A 343 29.12 30.58 -6.85
CA SER A 343 28.20 29.51 -7.23
C SER A 343 27.43 29.13 -5.97
N LEU A 344 26.11 29.30 -6.05
CA LEU A 344 25.16 28.92 -5.02
C LEU A 344 25.30 27.41 -4.81
N ALA A 345 25.69 26.99 -3.60
CA ALA A 345 25.68 25.59 -3.21
C ALA A 345 24.24 25.08 -3.30
N ALA A 346 23.98 24.17 -4.24
CA ALA A 346 22.72 23.46 -4.34
C ALA A 346 22.75 22.34 -3.28
N GLY A 347 22.38 22.68 -2.05
CA GLY A 347 22.16 21.70 -0.99
C GLY A 347 20.79 21.05 -1.13
N PHE A 348 20.61 19.87 -0.53
CA PHE A 348 19.28 19.32 -0.32
C PHE A 348 18.46 20.28 0.52
N THR A 349 17.23 20.50 0.10
CA THR A 349 16.25 21.36 0.78
C THR A 349 15.02 20.57 1.23
N GLN A 350 15.07 19.24 1.10
CA GLN A 350 13.95 18.39 1.47
C GLN A 350 13.75 18.34 2.98
N GLU A 351 12.54 18.70 3.41
CA GLU A 351 12.08 18.43 4.76
C GLU A 351 11.12 17.23 4.75
N PRO A 352 11.32 16.23 5.62
CA PRO A 352 10.36 15.14 5.76
C PRO A 352 9.08 15.69 6.37
N GLN A 353 7.97 15.43 5.70
CA GLN A 353 6.64 15.81 6.14
C GLN A 353 5.82 14.59 6.53
N LEU A 354 4.95 14.80 7.51
CA LEU A 354 3.98 13.81 7.94
C LEU A 354 2.60 14.44 7.91
N THR A 355 1.72 13.94 7.06
CA THR A 355 0.30 14.31 7.10
C THR A 355 -0.56 13.16 7.60
N ALA A 356 -1.71 13.47 8.19
CA ALA A 356 -2.59 12.46 8.78
C ALA A 356 -4.07 12.85 8.75
N SER A 357 -4.95 11.84 8.73
CA SER A 357 -6.40 12.01 8.85
C SER A 357 -6.84 12.50 10.23
N GLU A 358 -6.01 12.31 11.25
CA GLU A 358 -6.18 12.81 12.61
C GLU A 358 -4.81 13.17 13.21
N LYS A 359 -4.77 14.12 14.15
CA LYS A 359 -3.53 14.45 14.86
C LYS A 359 -3.05 13.23 15.66
N ILE A 360 -1.89 12.67 15.31
CA ILE A 360 -1.31 11.54 16.03
C ILE A 360 -0.29 12.00 17.07
N LYS A 361 -0.26 11.32 18.22
CA LYS A 361 0.81 11.51 19.21
C LYS A 361 2.10 10.96 18.62
N LEU A 362 3.16 11.76 18.53
CA LEU A 362 4.42 11.33 17.90
C LEU A 362 5.13 10.22 18.67
N LYS A 363 4.88 10.10 19.98
CA LYS A 363 5.33 8.96 20.82
C LYS A 363 4.55 7.66 20.57
N LYS A 364 3.54 7.67 19.70
CA LYS A 364 2.78 6.47 19.35
C LYS A 364 3.72 5.49 18.63
N PRO A 365 3.69 4.20 18.96
CA PRO A 365 4.45 3.20 18.23
C PRO A 365 4.11 3.18 16.74
N PHE A 366 5.15 3.12 15.90
CA PHE A 366 4.97 2.92 14.47
C PHE A 366 4.66 1.45 14.19
N SER A 367 3.72 1.19 13.28
CA SER A 367 3.37 -0.16 12.85
C SER A 367 2.67 -0.13 11.49
N LEU A 368 3.04 -1.10 10.65
CA LEU A 368 2.41 -1.46 9.38
C LEU A 368 1.83 -2.86 9.44
#